data_AF-A0A226MQG1-F1
#
_entry.id   AF-A0A226MQG1-F1
#
_cell.length_a   1.000
_cell.length_b   1.000
_cell.length_c   1.000
_cell.angle_alpha   90.00
_cell.angle_beta   90.00
_cell.angle_gamma   90.00
#
_symmetry.space_group_name_H-M   'P 1'
#
loop_
_entity.id
_entity.type
_entity.pdbx_description
1 polymer ?
#
loop_
_entity_poly.entity_id
_entity_poly.type
_entity_poly.pdbx_seq_one_letter_code
_entity_poly.pdbx_strand_id
1 'polypeptide(L)'
;MHKELHSLQNCFAFFNRRLNLLIWRALSQEERDKFKEDGPVQYMQHKEALLEALENLGWPISYEDVILLEDEILAALTYMQQASDLQEAVKKETEKSSESHIGKNKKRLEEETVKLKSKKRQKGRVSLTPKNQKVIARSDITGFYYPGTVIKNISSTCALVDFNHGESWVVPLKFIVPVGGAMPCTYLQVGDYVLARTGTQMGNSYCYVPAIVIATPEMGNTGAKLYTVLMFSNRKLTKGNQNSGPSVKPV
;
A
#
# COMPACT_ATOMS: atom_id res chain seq x y z
N MET A 1 -5.72 2.31 -11.20
CA MET A 1 -7.02 1.77 -10.76
C MET A 1 -7.67 0.81 -11.77
N HIS A 2 -8.24 1.21 -12.91
CA HIS A 2 -8.86 0.23 -13.84
C HIS A 2 -7.86 -0.79 -14.44
N LYS A 3 -6.60 -0.39 -14.59
CA LYS A 3 -5.50 -1.28 -15.01
C LYS A 3 -5.05 -2.28 -13.92
N GLU A 4 -5.18 -1.90 -12.64
CA GLU A 4 -4.73 -2.74 -11.51
C GLU A 4 -5.73 -3.85 -11.20
N LEU A 5 -7.03 -3.53 -11.28
CA LEU A 5 -8.08 -4.53 -11.09
C LEU A 5 -8.06 -5.59 -12.21
N HIS A 6 -7.80 -5.15 -13.45
CA HIS A 6 -7.58 -6.04 -14.59
C HIS A 6 -6.30 -6.88 -14.44
N SER A 7 -5.24 -6.30 -13.87
CA SER A 7 -4.01 -7.05 -13.58
C SER A 7 -4.25 -8.12 -12.52
N LEU A 8 -5.05 -7.83 -11.49
CA LEU A 8 -5.36 -8.76 -10.42
C LEU A 8 -6.24 -9.92 -10.90
N GLN A 9 -7.25 -9.63 -11.72
CA GLN A 9 -8.08 -10.65 -12.38
C GLN A 9 -7.24 -11.56 -13.28
N ASN A 10 -6.29 -11.00 -14.04
CA ASN A 10 -5.37 -11.79 -14.86
C ASN A 10 -4.47 -12.70 -14.02
N CYS A 11 -3.93 -12.19 -12.92
CA CYS A 11 -3.14 -13.00 -11.98
C CYS A 11 -3.99 -14.14 -11.38
N PHE A 12 -5.22 -13.84 -10.94
CA PHE A 12 -6.15 -14.84 -10.42
C PHE A 12 -6.46 -15.95 -11.44
N ALA A 13 -6.75 -15.57 -12.69
CA ALA A 13 -6.98 -16.53 -13.77
C ALA A 13 -5.73 -17.38 -14.06
N PHE A 14 -4.55 -16.78 -14.00
CA PHE A 14 -3.27 -17.48 -14.18
C PHE A 14 -3.01 -18.51 -13.07
N PHE A 15 -3.20 -18.15 -11.80
CA PHE A 15 -3.00 -19.06 -10.67
C PHE A 15 -4.00 -20.21 -10.68
N ASN A 16 -5.29 -19.95 -10.95
CA ASN A 16 -6.29 -21.01 -11.08
C ASN A 16 -5.96 -21.98 -12.22
N ARG A 17 -5.59 -21.45 -13.39
CA ARG A 17 -5.19 -22.29 -14.52
C ARG A 17 -3.98 -23.15 -14.18
N ARG A 18 -2.99 -22.58 -13.47
CA ARG A 18 -1.78 -23.30 -13.07
C ARG A 18 -2.08 -24.39 -12.05
N LEU A 19 -2.96 -24.12 -11.08
CA LEU A 19 -3.40 -25.08 -10.08
C LEU A 19 -4.14 -26.26 -10.73
N ASN A 20 -5.13 -25.97 -11.58
CA ASN A 20 -5.89 -26.99 -12.31
C ASN A 20 -4.95 -27.86 -13.16
N LEU A 21 -3.98 -27.27 -13.85
CA LEU A 21 -3.01 -28.02 -14.66
C LEU A 21 -2.07 -28.89 -13.83
N LEU A 22 -1.63 -28.40 -12.67
CA LEU A 22 -0.71 -29.13 -11.80
C LEU A 22 -1.41 -30.37 -11.22
N ILE A 23 -2.64 -30.19 -10.74
CA ILE A 23 -3.48 -31.26 -10.21
C ILE A 23 -3.85 -32.24 -11.31
N TRP A 24 -4.30 -31.75 -12.47
CA TRP A 24 -4.67 -32.62 -13.59
C TRP A 24 -3.51 -33.52 -14.01
N ARG A 25 -2.29 -32.98 -14.11
CA ARG A 25 -1.08 -33.75 -14.43
C ARG A 25 -0.70 -34.77 -13.36
N ALA A 26 -1.03 -34.52 -12.10
CA ALA A 26 -0.74 -35.43 -10.99
C ALA A 26 -1.68 -36.63 -10.92
N LEU A 27 -2.91 -36.52 -11.46
CA LEU A 27 -3.87 -37.63 -11.49
C LEU A 27 -3.47 -38.71 -12.50
N SER A 28 -3.75 -39.98 -12.17
CA SER A 28 -3.69 -41.10 -13.10
C SER A 28 -4.79 -40.99 -14.17
N GLN A 29 -4.66 -41.74 -15.27
CA GLN A 29 -5.69 -41.74 -16.31
C GLN A 29 -7.03 -42.27 -15.76
N GLU A 30 -7.00 -43.26 -14.87
CA GLU A 30 -8.18 -43.84 -14.25
C GLU A 30 -8.96 -42.82 -13.40
N GLU A 31 -8.25 -41.97 -12.65
CA GLU A 31 -8.87 -40.91 -11.84
C GLU A 31 -9.42 -39.77 -12.72
N ARG A 32 -8.75 -39.43 -13.84
CA ARG A 32 -9.25 -38.42 -14.79
C ARG A 32 -10.54 -38.86 -15.48
N ASP A 33 -10.65 -40.14 -15.83
CA ASP A 33 -11.81 -40.69 -16.53
C ASP A 33 -13.09 -40.61 -15.67
N LYS A 34 -12.97 -40.51 -14.34
CA LYS A 34 -14.12 -40.33 -13.42
C LYS A 34 -14.81 -38.98 -13.60
N PHE A 35 -14.09 -37.94 -14.02
CA PHE A 35 -14.65 -36.58 -14.16
C PHE A 35 -15.38 -36.37 -15.48
N LYS A 36 -15.22 -37.28 -16.47
CA LYS A 36 -15.87 -37.21 -17.81
C LYS A 36 -15.67 -35.86 -18.53
N GLU A 37 -14.59 -35.15 -18.21
CA GLU A 37 -14.19 -33.90 -18.86
C GLU A 37 -12.96 -34.14 -19.74
N ASP A 38 -12.94 -33.52 -20.92
CA ASP A 38 -11.83 -33.65 -21.89
C ASP A 38 -10.62 -32.74 -21.54
N GLY A 39 -10.50 -32.32 -20.27
CA GLY A 39 -9.51 -31.33 -19.85
C GLY A 39 -9.39 -31.09 -18.34
N PRO A 40 -8.50 -30.16 -17.93
CA PRO A 40 -8.24 -29.87 -16.52
C PRO A 40 -9.48 -29.36 -15.79
N VAL A 41 -10.01 -30.20 -14.91
CA VAL A 41 -11.16 -29.88 -14.06
C VAL A 41 -10.84 -28.72 -13.12
N GLN A 42 -11.84 -27.88 -12.84
CA GLN A 42 -11.67 -26.75 -11.94
C GLN A 42 -11.53 -27.20 -10.49
N TYR A 43 -10.35 -26.96 -9.90
CA TYR A 43 -9.99 -27.44 -8.56
C TYR A 43 -11.03 -27.05 -7.50
N MET A 44 -11.39 -25.76 -7.45
CA MET A 44 -12.32 -25.25 -6.43
C MET A 44 -13.71 -25.90 -6.47
N GLN A 45 -14.11 -26.47 -7.61
CA GLN A 45 -15.44 -27.07 -7.79
C GLN A 45 -15.45 -28.57 -7.46
N HIS A 46 -14.28 -29.22 -7.55
CA HIS A 46 -14.12 -30.66 -7.32
C HIS A 46 -13.10 -30.97 -6.21
N LYS A 47 -12.92 -30.03 -5.28
CA LYS A 47 -11.87 -30.03 -4.24
C LYS A 47 -11.75 -31.36 -3.51
N GLU A 48 -12.85 -31.85 -2.95
CA GLU A 48 -12.87 -33.05 -2.10
C GLU A 48 -12.46 -34.31 -2.89
N ALA A 49 -13.07 -34.52 -4.06
CA ALA A 49 -12.75 -35.66 -4.93
C ALA A 49 -11.31 -35.61 -5.46
N LEU A 50 -10.79 -34.42 -5.76
CA LEU A 50 -9.41 -34.25 -6.22
C LEU A 50 -8.41 -34.52 -5.09
N LEU A 51 -8.68 -34.03 -3.87
CA LEU A 51 -7.81 -34.24 -2.72
C LEU A 51 -7.76 -35.72 -2.31
N GLU A 52 -8.90 -36.41 -2.30
CA GLU A 52 -8.97 -37.86 -2.03
C GLU A 52 -8.19 -38.68 -3.07
N ALA A 53 -8.34 -38.35 -4.36
CA ALA A 53 -7.57 -39.01 -5.43
C ALA A 53 -6.07 -38.75 -5.30
N LEU A 54 -5.66 -37.54 -4.91
CA LEU A 54 -4.26 -37.16 -4.74
C LEU A 54 -3.62 -37.82 -3.51
N GLU A 55 -4.37 -37.98 -2.41
CA GLU A 55 -3.91 -38.69 -1.21
C GLU A 55 -3.65 -40.17 -1.49
N ASN A 56 -4.57 -40.82 -2.22
CA ASN A 56 -4.43 -42.22 -2.65
C ASN A 56 -3.22 -42.45 -3.57
N LEU A 57 -2.80 -41.42 -4.32
CA LEU A 57 -1.64 -41.46 -5.23
C LEU A 57 -0.30 -41.12 -4.54
N GLY A 58 -0.29 -40.82 -3.24
CA GLY A 58 0.94 -40.60 -2.47
C GLY A 58 1.72 -39.36 -2.92
N TRP A 59 1.05 -38.22 -2.98
CA TRP A 59 1.57 -36.97 -3.56
C TRP A 59 2.80 -36.42 -2.79
N PRO A 60 3.82 -35.84 -3.47
CA PRO A 60 5.01 -35.27 -2.82
C PRO A 60 4.80 -33.86 -2.22
N ILE A 61 3.59 -33.30 -2.29
CA ILE A 61 3.26 -31.97 -1.76
C ILE A 61 2.31 -32.16 -0.57
N SER A 62 2.59 -31.48 0.54
CA SER A 62 1.80 -31.61 1.76
C SER A 62 0.41 -30.99 1.58
N TYR A 63 -0.59 -31.57 2.26
CA TYR A 63 -1.95 -31.05 2.27
C TYR A 63 -1.98 -29.60 2.81
N GLU A 64 -1.10 -29.30 3.76
CA GLU A 64 -0.90 -27.99 4.36
C GLU A 64 -0.48 -26.91 3.34
N ASP A 65 0.40 -27.25 2.38
CA ASP A 65 0.83 -26.31 1.34
C ASP A 65 -0.31 -25.98 0.36
N VAL A 66 -1.21 -26.94 0.13
CA VAL A 66 -2.41 -26.74 -0.71
C VAL A 66 -3.40 -25.81 0.01
N ILE A 67 -3.65 -26.01 1.30
CA ILE A 67 -4.49 -25.14 2.12
C ILE A 67 -3.96 -23.70 2.13
N LEU A 68 -2.65 -23.52 2.30
CA LEU A 68 -2.04 -22.18 2.28
C LEU A 68 -2.32 -21.45 0.95
N LEU A 69 -2.28 -22.18 -0.17
CA LEU A 69 -2.61 -21.62 -1.47
C LEU A 69 -4.11 -21.30 -1.60
N GLU A 70 -4.98 -22.15 -1.06
CA GLU A 70 -6.42 -21.90 -1.02
C GLU A 70 -6.78 -20.65 -0.21
N ASP A 71 -6.18 -20.50 0.98
CA ASP A 71 -6.38 -19.34 1.85
C ASP A 71 -5.96 -18.04 1.17
N GLU A 72 -4.83 -18.05 0.46
CA GLU A 72 -4.35 -16.89 -0.30
C GLU A 72 -5.30 -16.55 -1.47
N ILE A 73 -5.84 -17.57 -2.16
CA ILE A 73 -6.83 -17.38 -3.23
C ILE A 73 -8.15 -16.80 -2.67
N LEU A 74 -8.62 -17.29 -1.51
CA LEU A 74 -9.82 -16.78 -0.84
C LEU A 74 -9.63 -15.34 -0.34
N ALA A 75 -8.45 -15.04 0.20
CA ALA A 75 -8.09 -13.68 0.59
C ALA A 75 -8.10 -12.74 -0.63
N ALA A 76 -7.52 -13.17 -1.75
CA ALA A 76 -7.55 -12.40 -3.00
C ALA A 76 -8.98 -12.15 -3.52
N LEU A 77 -9.85 -13.16 -3.49
CA LEU A 77 -11.28 -13.01 -3.84
C LEU A 77 -11.98 -11.99 -2.94
N THR A 78 -11.73 -12.06 -1.64
CA THR A 78 -12.30 -11.12 -0.67
C THR A 78 -11.84 -9.69 -0.94
N TYR A 79 -10.54 -9.49 -1.20
CA TYR A 79 -10.02 -8.16 -1.53
C TYR A 79 -10.56 -7.62 -2.86
N MET A 80 -10.77 -8.48 -3.86
CA MET A 80 -11.41 -8.07 -5.11
C MET A 80 -12.84 -7.59 -4.87
N GLN A 81 -13.63 -8.34 -4.08
CA GLN A 81 -15.00 -7.94 -3.77
C GLN A 81 -15.02 -6.60 -3.01
N GLN A 82 -14.17 -6.46 -1.98
CA GLN A 82 -14.05 -5.22 -1.22
C GLN A 82 -13.65 -4.03 -2.09
N ALA A 83 -12.71 -4.21 -3.02
CA ALA A 83 -12.30 -3.17 -3.95
C ALA A 83 -13.46 -2.77 -4.90
N SER A 84 -14.26 -3.74 -5.36
CA SER A 84 -15.46 -3.49 -6.15
C SER A 84 -16.50 -2.69 -5.37
N ASP A 85 -16.81 -3.12 -4.15
CA ASP A 85 -17.80 -2.48 -3.27
C ASP A 85 -17.40 -1.04 -2.94
N LEU A 86 -16.10 -0.80 -2.68
CA LEU A 86 -15.55 0.54 -2.48
C LEU A 86 -15.71 1.43 -3.72
N GLN A 87 -15.48 0.89 -4.92
CA GLN A 87 -15.69 1.63 -6.16
C GLN A 87 -17.17 1.99 -6.36
N GLU A 88 -18.09 1.06 -6.06
CA GLU A 88 -19.52 1.34 -6.12
C GLU A 88 -19.95 2.38 -5.09
N ALA A 89 -19.45 2.31 -3.86
CA ALA A 89 -19.74 3.29 -2.82
C ALA A 89 -19.26 4.69 -3.22
N VAL A 90 -18.05 4.80 -3.80
CA VAL A 90 -17.53 6.08 -4.31
C VAL A 90 -18.42 6.63 -5.42
N LYS A 91 -18.86 5.80 -6.37
CA LYS A 91 -19.78 6.21 -7.45
C LYS A 91 -21.11 6.72 -6.88
N LYS A 92 -21.72 5.97 -5.95
CA LYS A 92 -22.98 6.35 -5.29
C LYS A 92 -22.86 7.66 -4.51
N GLU A 93 -21.72 7.91 -3.85
CA GLU A 93 -21.48 9.19 -3.16
C GLU A 93 -21.25 10.36 -4.13
N THR A 94 -20.58 10.13 -5.27
CA THR A 94 -20.47 11.17 -6.32
C THR A 94 -21.81 11.49 -6.98
N GLU A 95 -22.69 10.50 -7.16
CA GLU A 95 -24.02 10.66 -7.73
C GLU A 95 -24.97 11.37 -6.75
N LYS A 96 -24.99 10.98 -5.47
CA LYS A 96 -25.74 11.68 -4.41
C LYS A 96 -25.30 13.14 -4.25
N SER A 97 -24.00 13.42 -4.36
CA SER A 97 -23.49 14.80 -4.35
C SER A 97 -23.89 15.60 -5.59
N SER A 98 -24.21 14.95 -6.71
CA SER A 98 -24.66 15.60 -7.94
C SER A 98 -26.18 15.84 -7.96
N GLU A 99 -26.99 14.96 -7.36
CA GLU A 99 -28.44 15.16 -7.19
C GLU A 99 -28.77 16.28 -6.18
N SER A 100 -27.94 16.49 -5.16
CA SER A 100 -28.13 17.61 -4.22
C SER A 100 -27.72 19.00 -4.77
N HIS A 101 -27.15 19.07 -5.97
CA HIS A 101 -26.62 20.32 -6.56
C HIS A 101 -27.39 20.85 -7.79
N ILE A 102 -28.57 20.30 -8.11
CA ILE A 102 -29.45 20.83 -9.18
C ILE A 102 -30.45 21.89 -8.67
N GLY A 103 -30.44 22.25 -7.38
CA GLY A 103 -31.22 23.36 -6.84
C GLY A 103 -30.35 24.29 -5.99
N LYS A 104 -30.20 25.55 -6.42
CA LYS A 104 -29.46 26.66 -5.76
C LYS A 104 -27.97 26.75 -6.12
N ASN A 105 -27.64 27.15 -7.34
CA ASN A 105 -26.45 27.97 -7.64
C ASN A 105 -26.56 28.69 -9.01
N LYS A 106 -27.75 29.24 -9.31
CA LYS A 106 -27.94 30.16 -10.43
C LYS A 106 -28.63 31.44 -9.96
N LYS A 107 -27.92 32.24 -9.18
CA LYS A 107 -28.11 33.69 -9.12
C LYS A 107 -26.92 34.35 -8.43
N ARG A 108 -26.39 35.38 -9.10
CA ARG A 108 -25.34 36.32 -8.68
C ARG A 108 -23.89 35.83 -8.77
N LEU A 109 -23.46 35.58 -10.01
CA LEU A 109 -22.25 36.25 -10.49
C LEU A 109 -22.72 37.53 -11.19
N GLU A 110 -22.00 38.64 -11.00
CA GLU A 110 -22.20 39.95 -11.64
C GLU A 110 -23.35 40.82 -11.08
N GLU A 111 -23.06 41.52 -9.99
CA GLU A 111 -23.16 43.00 -9.93
C GLU A 111 -22.64 43.49 -8.57
N GLU A 112 -22.04 44.68 -8.59
CA GLU A 112 -21.54 45.46 -7.43
C GLU A 112 -20.15 45.11 -6.88
N THR A 113 -19.17 45.45 -7.72
CA THR A 113 -18.14 46.41 -7.30
C THR A 113 -18.75 47.50 -6.41
N VAL A 114 -18.40 47.54 -5.13
CA VAL A 114 -17.99 48.73 -4.33
C VAL A 114 -17.86 48.35 -2.85
N LYS A 115 -16.62 48.46 -2.36
CA LYS A 115 -16.18 48.75 -0.98
C LYS A 115 -16.98 48.17 0.20
N LEU A 116 -16.38 47.22 0.90
CA LEU A 116 -16.24 47.29 2.37
C LEU A 116 -15.00 46.51 2.83
N LYS A 117 -14.14 47.23 3.55
CA LYS A 117 -12.85 46.78 4.05
C LYS A 117 -13.01 45.83 5.26
N SER A 118 -11.97 45.01 5.44
CA SER A 118 -11.48 44.41 6.71
C SER A 118 -12.14 43.12 7.25
N LYS A 119 -11.53 41.97 6.96
CA LYS A 119 -10.64 41.22 7.88
C LYS A 119 -10.07 39.99 7.14
N LYS A 120 -8.76 40.00 6.96
CA LYS A 120 -7.97 39.04 6.17
C LYS A 120 -7.87 37.70 6.93
N ARG A 121 -8.77 36.75 6.67
CA ARG A 121 -8.46 35.33 6.92
C ARG A 121 -7.52 34.89 5.79
N GLN A 122 -6.26 34.65 6.15
CA GLN A 122 -5.27 34.18 5.19
C GLN A 122 -5.73 32.84 4.60
N LYS A 123 -6.08 32.85 3.32
CA LYS A 123 -6.27 31.66 2.50
C LYS A 123 -4.93 30.92 2.50
N GLY A 124 -4.85 29.82 3.25
CA GLY A 124 -3.68 28.96 3.29
C GLY A 124 -3.29 28.61 1.87
N ARG A 125 -2.13 29.12 1.43
CA ARG A 125 -1.54 28.74 0.15
C ARG A 125 -1.33 27.24 0.21
N VAL A 126 -2.01 26.49 -0.64
CA VAL A 126 -1.63 25.11 -0.95
C VAL A 126 -0.20 25.21 -1.48
N SER A 127 0.78 24.86 -0.64
CA SER A 127 2.19 24.90 -1.01
C SER A 127 2.42 23.79 -2.02
N LEU A 128 2.31 24.14 -3.30
CA LEU A 128 2.76 23.28 -4.38
C LEU A 128 4.24 22.98 -4.14
N THR A 129 4.59 21.70 -4.04
CA THR A 129 5.99 21.29 -3.99
C THR A 129 6.67 21.81 -5.26
N PRO A 130 7.74 22.61 -5.14
CA PRO A 130 8.42 23.16 -6.29
C PRO A 130 9.01 22.02 -7.14
N LYS A 131 9.07 22.25 -8.45
CA LYS A 131 9.70 21.32 -9.40
C LYS A 131 11.18 21.12 -9.03
N ASN A 132 11.67 19.89 -9.16
CA ASN A 132 13.02 19.45 -8.79
C ASN A 132 13.34 19.52 -7.28
N GLN A 133 12.31 19.56 -6.42
CA GLN A 133 12.50 19.44 -4.97
C GLN A 133 12.89 18.00 -4.59
N LYS A 134 13.94 17.84 -3.77
CA LYS A 134 14.27 16.55 -3.13
C LYS A 134 13.24 16.23 -2.06
N VAL A 135 12.78 14.98 -2.04
CA VAL A 135 11.71 14.52 -1.16
C VAL A 135 11.97 13.11 -0.66
N ILE A 136 11.31 12.74 0.43
CA ILE A 136 11.08 11.38 0.87
C ILE A 136 9.60 11.08 0.62
N ALA A 137 9.30 10.11 -0.22
CA ALA A 137 7.94 9.82 -0.67
C ALA A 137 7.57 8.35 -0.40
N ARG A 138 6.31 8.10 -0.07
CA ARG A 138 5.81 6.74 0.19
C ARG A 138 5.61 5.95 -1.10
N SER A 139 6.06 4.69 -1.11
CA SER A 139 5.67 3.68 -2.09
C SER A 139 4.32 3.10 -1.72
N ASP A 140 3.38 3.07 -2.66
CA ASP A 140 2.10 2.38 -2.47
C ASP A 140 2.25 0.86 -2.51
N ILE A 141 3.35 0.34 -3.08
CA ILE A 141 3.62 -1.10 -3.18
C ILE A 141 4.13 -1.66 -1.85
N THR A 142 5.18 -1.05 -1.29
CA THR A 142 5.82 -1.56 -0.06
C THR A 142 5.29 -0.88 1.21
N GLY A 143 4.61 0.25 1.06
CA GLY A 143 4.19 1.10 2.18
C GLY A 143 5.34 1.88 2.84
N PHE A 144 6.58 1.66 2.42
CA PHE A 144 7.77 2.36 2.94
C PHE A 144 8.05 3.66 2.20
N TYR A 145 8.92 4.48 2.78
CA TYR A 145 9.30 5.77 2.24
C TYR A 145 10.68 5.69 1.59
N TYR A 146 10.84 6.31 0.43
CA TYR A 146 12.07 6.29 -0.35
C TYR A 146 12.48 7.69 -0.78
N PRO A 147 13.78 7.95 -0.90
CA PRO A 147 14.27 9.21 -1.45
C PRO A 147 13.93 9.33 -2.94
N GLY A 148 13.55 10.54 -3.35
CA GLY A 148 13.25 10.87 -4.74
C GLY A 148 13.25 12.37 -5.01
N THR A 149 12.91 12.73 -6.24
CA THR A 149 12.84 14.10 -6.73
C THR A 149 11.50 14.36 -7.40
N VAL A 150 10.85 15.47 -7.05
CA VAL A 150 9.58 15.86 -7.68
C VAL A 150 9.83 16.33 -9.12
N ILE A 151 9.31 15.60 -10.10
CA ILE A 151 9.37 15.99 -11.52
C ILE A 151 8.34 17.07 -11.82
N LYS A 152 7.08 16.83 -11.42
CA LYS A 152 5.96 17.75 -11.67
C LYS A 152 4.78 17.45 -10.76
N ASN A 153 3.98 18.46 -10.46
CA ASN A 153 2.68 18.26 -9.84
C ASN A 153 1.68 17.82 -10.91
N ILE A 154 1.00 16.68 -10.69
CA ILE A 154 -0.01 16.16 -11.62
C ILE A 154 -1.37 16.79 -11.31
N SER A 155 -1.65 17.04 -10.02
CA SER A 155 -2.87 17.68 -9.55
C SER A 155 -2.57 18.56 -8.34
N SER A 156 -3.60 19.18 -7.75
CA SER A 156 -3.50 19.89 -6.48
C SER A 156 -3.22 18.97 -5.27
N THR A 157 -3.30 17.64 -5.45
CA THR A 157 -3.18 16.64 -4.39
C THR A 157 -2.12 15.57 -4.66
N CYS A 158 -1.56 15.50 -5.87
CA CYS A 158 -0.59 14.47 -6.27
C CYS A 158 0.58 15.06 -7.07
N ALA A 159 1.77 14.49 -6.89
CA ALA A 159 2.97 14.82 -7.64
C ALA A 159 3.61 13.56 -8.24
N LEU A 160 4.23 13.72 -9.41
CA LEU A 160 5.07 12.70 -10.01
C LEU A 160 6.47 12.80 -9.39
N VAL A 161 6.88 11.75 -8.70
CA VAL A 161 8.17 11.64 -8.01
C VAL A 161 9.02 10.61 -8.75
N ASP A 162 10.23 11.01 -9.10
CA ASP A 162 11.28 10.11 -9.58
C ASP A 162 12.07 9.56 -8.39
N PHE A 163 11.97 8.26 -8.15
CA PHE A 163 12.68 7.63 -7.06
C PHE A 163 14.10 7.28 -7.44
N ASN A 164 15.01 7.36 -6.48
CA ASN A 164 16.42 7.06 -6.70
C ASN A 164 16.70 5.61 -7.13
N HIS A 165 15.74 4.70 -6.97
CA HIS A 165 15.83 3.31 -7.44
C HIS A 165 15.41 3.12 -8.91
N GLY A 166 15.16 4.21 -9.65
CA GLY A 166 14.97 4.20 -11.10
C GLY A 166 13.51 4.13 -11.57
N GLU A 167 12.55 4.23 -10.66
CA GLU A 167 11.13 4.23 -10.97
C GLU A 167 10.49 5.59 -10.67
N SER A 168 9.52 6.01 -11.48
CA SER A 168 8.77 7.24 -11.29
C SER A 168 7.30 6.92 -11.00
N TRP A 169 6.76 7.37 -9.86
CA TRP A 169 5.36 7.14 -9.49
C TRP A 169 4.60 8.43 -9.14
N VAL A 170 3.28 8.37 -9.28
CA VAL A 170 2.36 9.43 -8.85
C VAL A 170 2.07 9.22 -7.36
N VAL A 171 2.56 10.12 -6.52
CA VAL A 171 2.43 10.05 -5.06
C VAL A 171 1.54 11.19 -4.56
N PRO A 172 0.55 10.92 -3.68
CA PRO A 172 -0.22 11.96 -3.00
C PRO A 172 0.69 12.90 -2.19
N LEU A 173 0.48 14.21 -2.28
CA LEU A 173 1.26 15.24 -1.56
C LEU A 173 1.31 15.00 -0.05
N LYS A 174 0.26 14.42 0.55
CA LYS A 174 0.21 14.04 1.97
C LYS A 174 1.24 12.99 2.39
N PHE A 175 1.78 12.24 1.42
CA PHE A 175 2.80 11.20 1.63
C PHE A 175 4.17 11.63 1.11
N ILE A 176 4.36 12.92 0.85
CA ILE A 176 5.61 13.50 0.39
C ILE A 176 6.17 14.40 1.50
N VAL A 177 7.36 14.08 1.98
CA VAL A 177 8.10 14.87 2.96
C VAL A 177 9.22 15.60 2.23
N PRO A 178 9.22 16.93 2.15
CA PRO A 178 10.30 17.67 1.52
C PRO A 178 11.61 17.52 2.30
N VAL A 179 12.71 17.29 1.58
CA VAL A 179 14.06 17.18 2.15
C VAL A 179 14.83 18.47 1.86
N GLY A 180 15.26 19.15 2.94
CA GLY A 180 16.05 20.38 2.87
C GLY A 180 15.30 21.63 3.33
N GLY A 181 16.06 22.70 3.56
CA GLY A 181 15.60 23.95 4.17
C GLY A 181 15.96 24.07 5.65
N ALA A 182 15.82 25.28 6.21
CA ALA A 182 15.97 25.49 7.64
C ALA A 182 14.71 25.01 8.36
N MET A 183 14.79 23.84 8.99
CA MET A 183 13.74 23.35 9.88
C MET A 183 14.19 23.50 11.34
N PRO A 184 13.35 24.00 12.24
CA PRO A 184 13.64 23.94 13.66
C PRO A 184 13.74 22.46 14.07
N CYS A 185 14.94 22.03 14.44
CA CYS A 185 15.17 20.69 14.96
C CYS A 185 14.86 20.70 16.46
N THR A 186 13.62 20.38 16.81
CA THR A 186 13.24 20.19 18.21
C THR A 186 13.79 18.85 18.71
N TYR A 187 14.18 18.81 19.98
CA TYR A 187 14.62 17.57 20.62
C TYR A 187 13.45 16.59 20.71
N LEU A 188 13.60 15.40 20.11
CA LEU A 188 12.54 14.39 20.05
C LEU A 188 12.24 13.85 21.45
N GLN A 189 10.97 13.64 21.74
CA GLN A 189 10.50 13.06 23.00
C GLN A 189 10.06 11.61 22.82
N VAL A 190 10.03 10.85 23.90
CA VAL A 190 9.39 9.52 23.91
C VAL A 190 7.92 9.69 23.50
N GLY A 191 7.49 8.90 22.51
CA GLY A 191 6.16 8.97 21.91
C GLY A 191 6.11 9.72 20.57
N ASP A 192 7.16 10.44 20.18
CA ASP A 192 7.19 11.13 18.88
C ASP A 192 7.24 10.13 17.72
N TYR A 193 6.44 10.41 16.68
CA TYR A 193 6.44 9.66 15.43
C TYR A 193 7.53 10.17 14.50
N VAL A 194 8.39 9.27 14.04
CA VAL A 194 9.55 9.59 13.20
C VAL A 194 9.66 8.64 12.02
N LEU A 195 10.40 9.06 10.99
CA LEU A 195 10.81 8.19 9.90
C LEU A 195 12.22 7.66 10.19
N ALA A 196 12.33 6.38 10.53
CA ALA A 196 13.59 5.72 10.81
C ALA A 196 14.21 5.18 9.51
N ARG A 197 15.45 5.58 9.22
CA ARG A 197 16.19 5.08 8.07
C ARG A 197 16.64 3.63 8.32
N THR A 198 16.24 2.72 7.44
CA THR A 198 16.66 1.33 7.44
C THR A 198 17.39 0.99 6.14
N GLY A 199 18.41 0.14 6.23
CA GLY A 199 19.09 -0.41 5.06
C GLY A 199 18.31 -1.62 4.52
N THR A 200 18.13 -1.68 3.21
CA THR A 200 17.69 -2.91 2.54
C THR A 200 18.91 -3.73 2.11
N GLN A 201 18.88 -5.05 2.28
CA GLN A 201 19.94 -5.98 1.83
C GLN A 201 20.12 -5.98 0.30
N MET A 202 19.15 -5.42 -0.44
CA MET A 202 19.09 -5.42 -1.90
C MET A 202 19.59 -4.07 -2.46
N GLY A 203 20.91 -3.97 -2.66
CA GLY A 203 21.58 -2.79 -3.20
C GLY A 203 21.68 -1.62 -2.20
N ASN A 204 22.59 -0.68 -2.44
CA ASN A 204 22.86 0.52 -1.62
C ASN A 204 21.66 1.49 -1.47
N SER A 205 20.43 1.03 -1.70
CA SER A 205 19.22 1.78 -1.40
C SER A 205 18.88 1.67 0.08
N TYR A 206 18.58 2.79 0.70
CA TYR A 206 18.00 2.86 2.04
C TYR A 206 16.55 3.32 1.91
N CYS A 207 15.69 2.79 2.76
CA CYS A 207 14.31 3.22 2.88
C CYS A 207 14.06 3.77 4.28
N TYR A 208 12.91 4.41 4.46
CA TYR A 208 12.46 4.94 5.73
C TYR A 208 11.17 4.24 6.12
N VAL A 209 11.09 3.86 7.38
CA VAL A 209 9.91 3.22 7.96
C VAL A 209 9.33 4.12 9.06
N PRO A 210 8.00 4.19 9.19
CA PRO A 210 7.40 4.82 10.35
C PRO A 210 7.90 4.16 11.64
N ALA A 211 8.20 4.97 12.64
CA ALA A 211 8.69 4.51 13.94
C ALA A 211 8.21 5.45 15.04
N ILE A 212 8.27 4.99 16.28
CA ILE A 212 7.98 5.78 17.48
C ILE A 212 9.22 5.81 18.38
N VAL A 213 9.56 6.97 18.93
CA VAL A 213 10.66 7.11 19.89
C VAL A 213 10.26 6.44 21.21
N ILE A 214 11.06 5.49 21.69
CA ILE A 214 10.83 4.77 22.96
C ILE A 214 11.86 5.13 24.03
N ALA A 215 13.00 5.69 23.66
CA ALA A 215 13.96 6.25 24.60
C ALA A 215 14.74 7.42 23.97
N THR A 216 14.96 8.44 24.78
CA THR A 216 15.82 9.59 24.45
C THR A 216 17.22 9.38 25.01
N PRO A 217 18.27 9.93 24.37
CA PRO A 217 19.63 9.81 24.89
C PRO A 217 19.78 10.47 26.27
N GLU A 218 20.53 9.82 27.16
CA GLU A 218 20.79 10.36 28.50
C GLU A 218 21.61 11.65 28.43
N MET A 219 21.06 12.72 28.99
CA MET A 219 21.69 14.04 29.04
C MET A 219 22.80 14.01 30.12
N GLY A 220 24.06 13.88 29.68
CA GLY A 220 25.21 13.90 30.58
C GLY A 220 26.40 13.05 30.11
N ASN A 221 26.17 12.13 29.18
CA ASN A 221 27.22 11.28 28.64
C ASN A 221 27.57 11.73 27.21
N THR A 222 28.76 12.27 27.00
CA THR A 222 29.24 12.84 25.72
C THR A 222 29.32 11.84 24.56
N GLY A 223 29.08 10.55 24.82
CA GLY A 223 29.19 9.46 23.86
C GLY A 223 27.91 8.98 23.18
N ALA A 224 26.72 9.14 23.77
CA ALA A 224 25.50 8.49 23.25
C ALA A 224 24.42 9.52 22.85
N LYS A 225 24.42 9.91 21.56
CA LYS A 225 23.40 10.78 20.93
C LYS A 225 22.36 9.97 20.14
N LEU A 226 22.01 8.78 20.61
CA LEU A 226 21.14 7.88 19.87
C LEU A 226 19.76 7.84 20.52
N TYR A 227 18.72 8.01 19.71
CA TYR A 227 17.37 7.68 20.10
C TYR A 227 17.15 6.19 19.89
N THR A 228 16.38 5.58 20.78
CA THR A 228 15.84 4.24 20.56
C THR A 228 14.45 4.40 19.98
N VAL A 229 14.21 3.75 18.83
CA VAL A 229 12.93 3.81 18.13
C VAL A 229 12.36 2.42 17.95
N LEU A 230 11.05 2.29 18.08
CA LEU A 230 10.30 1.10 17.72
C LEU A 230 9.78 1.29 16.29
N MET A 231 10.32 0.52 15.35
CA MET A 231 9.95 0.59 13.93
C MET A 231 8.70 -0.22 13.63
N PHE A 232 7.85 0.28 12.75
CA PHE A 232 6.71 -0.45 12.24
C PHE A 232 7.19 -1.59 11.32
N SER A 233 6.86 -2.82 11.67
CA SER A 233 7.35 -4.02 10.98
C SER A 233 6.48 -4.45 9.79
N ASN A 234 5.43 -3.71 9.42
CA ASN A 234 4.40 -4.10 8.44
C ASN A 234 3.73 -5.47 8.74
N ARG A 235 4.03 -6.11 9.89
CA ARG A 235 3.42 -7.37 10.29
C ARG A 235 2.14 -7.07 11.04
N LYS A 236 1.05 -7.67 10.58
CA LYS A 236 -0.20 -7.71 11.34
C LYS A 236 0.07 -8.54 12.60
N LEU A 237 0.26 -7.87 13.74
CA LEU A 237 0.34 -8.55 15.02
C LEU A 237 -1.06 -9.09 15.35
N THR A 238 -1.29 -10.37 15.07
CA THR A 238 -2.14 -11.17 15.95
C THR A 238 -1.43 -11.18 17.31
N LYS A 239 -2.17 -10.88 18.40
CA LYS A 239 -1.58 -10.74 19.75
C LYS A 239 -0.65 -11.92 20.06
N GLY A 240 0.65 -11.65 20.07
CA GLY A 240 1.71 -12.63 20.32
C GLY A 240 3.02 -11.88 20.46
N ASN A 241 3.51 -11.81 21.70
CA ASN A 241 4.69 -11.06 22.15
C ASN A 241 5.93 -11.31 21.29
N GLN A 242 6.69 -10.25 20.96
CA GLN A 242 8.13 -10.09 21.23
C GLN A 242 8.70 -8.84 20.53
N ASN A 243 9.38 -7.99 21.31
CA ASN A 243 10.06 -6.75 20.88
C ASN A 243 11.57 -6.94 20.86
N SER A 244 12.21 -6.70 19.72
CA SER A 244 13.62 -6.33 19.65
C SER A 244 13.82 -5.41 18.45
N GLY A 245 14.01 -4.10 18.70
CA GLY A 245 14.16 -3.06 17.67
C GLY A 245 15.62 -2.59 17.52
N PRO A 246 16.13 -2.34 16.30
CA PRO A 246 17.44 -1.73 16.08
C PRO A 246 17.49 -0.21 16.29
N SER A 247 18.66 0.31 16.67
CA SER A 247 18.96 1.73 16.92
C SER A 247 19.35 2.46 15.62
N VAL A 248 18.78 3.64 15.38
CA VAL A 248 18.97 4.42 14.14
C VAL A 248 19.29 5.88 14.46
N LYS A 249 20.22 6.49 13.69
CA LYS A 249 20.58 7.92 13.77
C LYS A 249 19.59 8.80 12.98
N PRO A 250 19.15 9.96 13.52
CA PRO A 250 18.26 10.88 12.81
C PRO A 250 18.96 11.55 11.61
N VAL A 251 18.19 11.85 10.56
CA VAL A 251 18.57 12.68 9.39
C VAL A 251 18.06 14.09 9.59
#